data_AF-A0A0M8Y1Y1-F1
#
_entry.id   AF-A0A0M8Y1Y1-F1
#
_cell.length_a   1.000
_cell.length_b   1.000
_cell.length_c   1.000
_cell.angle_alpha   90.00
_cell.angle_beta   90.00
_cell.angle_gamma   90.00
#
_symmetry.space_group_name_H-M   'P 1'
#
loop_
_entity.id
_entity.type
_entity.pdbx_description
1 polymer ?
#
loop_
_entity_poly.entity_id
_entity_poly.type
_entity_poly.pdbx_seq_one_letter_code
_entity_poly.pdbx_strand_id
1 'polypeptide(L)'
;MSRITRLLPAAALTFATVALPVATAGPASATIAACVDHLASHGYQVTYEHEEACWRGSMGELTGCIEDLEGLDVWRYIAHEACLLAGRE
;
A
#
# COMPACT_ATOMS: atom_id res chain seq x y z
N MET A 1 40.90 -16.69 -54.64
CA MET A 1 40.93 -15.30 -54.15
C MET A 1 39.63 -14.63 -54.56
N SER A 2 38.80 -14.21 -53.61
CA SER A 2 37.80 -13.17 -53.85
C SER A 2 37.39 -12.54 -52.52
N ARG A 3 37.65 -11.23 -52.39
CA ARG A 3 37.27 -10.35 -51.28
C ARG A 3 36.02 -9.60 -51.71
N ILE A 4 34.94 -9.63 -50.92
CA ILE A 4 33.80 -8.71 -51.00
C ILE A 4 33.29 -8.55 -49.56
N THR A 5 33.72 -7.54 -48.80
CA THR A 5 33.24 -6.15 -48.72
C THR A 5 31.83 -6.03 -48.11
N ARG A 6 31.85 -5.49 -46.88
CA ARG A 6 30.79 -5.08 -45.94
C ARG A 6 29.50 -4.56 -46.57
N LEU A 7 28.35 -4.88 -45.96
CA LEU A 7 27.22 -3.96 -45.72
C LEU A 7 26.42 -4.40 -44.49
N LEU A 8 26.38 -3.57 -43.43
CA LEU A 8 25.29 -3.60 -42.44
C LEU A 8 24.09 -2.87 -43.05
N PRO A 9 22.86 -3.31 -42.75
CA PRO A 9 21.89 -2.33 -42.26
C PRO A 9 21.04 -2.83 -41.10
N ALA A 10 20.69 -1.87 -40.25
CA ALA A 10 19.81 -1.96 -39.10
C ALA A 10 18.46 -2.64 -39.41
N ALA A 11 18.13 -3.69 -38.67
CA ALA A 11 16.77 -4.19 -38.57
C ALA A 11 16.11 -3.53 -37.36
N ALA A 12 15.11 -2.69 -37.63
CA ALA A 12 14.34 -1.94 -36.65
C ALA A 12 13.58 -2.89 -35.71
N LEU A 13 13.76 -2.69 -34.40
CA LEU A 13 12.97 -3.33 -33.35
C LEU A 13 11.78 -2.41 -33.03
N THR A 14 10.62 -2.65 -33.64
CA THR A 14 9.37 -2.03 -33.19
C THR A 14 8.62 -3.01 -32.30
N PHE A 15 8.88 -2.94 -30.99
CA PHE A 15 8.02 -3.56 -29.99
C PHE A 15 6.84 -2.61 -29.74
N ALA A 16 5.70 -2.86 -30.37
CA ALA A 16 4.44 -2.24 -30.00
C ALA A 16 3.89 -2.95 -28.76
N THR A 17 4.45 -2.65 -27.58
CA THR A 17 3.89 -3.08 -26.30
C THR A 17 2.69 -2.19 -26.00
N VAL A 18 1.49 -2.75 -26.14
CA VAL A 18 0.25 -2.15 -25.64
C VAL A 18 0.34 -2.17 -24.11
N ALA A 19 0.79 -1.07 -23.52
CA ALA A 19 0.77 -0.87 -22.08
C ALA A 19 -0.69 -0.66 -21.65
N LEU A 20 -1.35 -1.76 -21.26
CA LEU A 20 -2.59 -1.65 -20.50
C LEU A 20 -2.27 -0.88 -19.21
N PRO A 21 -3.05 0.14 -18.83
CA PRO A 21 -2.91 0.74 -17.52
C PRO A 21 -3.30 -0.31 -16.50
N VAL A 22 -2.30 -0.95 -15.89
CA VAL A 22 -2.51 -1.70 -14.67
C VAL A 22 -2.85 -0.65 -13.63
N ALA A 23 -4.14 -0.46 -13.37
CA ALA A 23 -4.60 0.25 -12.20
C ALA A 23 -4.11 -0.56 -10.99
N THR A 24 -2.91 -0.22 -10.50
CA THR A 24 -2.43 -0.70 -9.23
C THR A 24 -3.34 -0.05 -8.20
N ALA A 25 -4.38 -0.77 -7.77
CA ALA A 25 -5.01 -0.43 -6.50
C ALA A 25 -3.86 -0.34 -5.49
N GLY A 26 -3.64 0.85 -4.94
CA GLY A 26 -2.55 1.11 -3.98
C GLY A 26 -2.64 0.13 -2.81
N PRO A 27 -1.55 -0.04 -2.04
CA PRO A 27 -1.41 -1.14 -1.11
C PRO A 27 -2.25 -0.88 0.15
N ALA A 28 -3.58 -0.97 0.06
CA ALA A 28 -4.46 -0.90 1.22
C ALA A 28 -4.02 -1.91 2.29
N SER A 29 -3.54 -3.09 1.86
CA SER A 29 -2.97 -4.10 2.75
C SER A 29 -1.70 -3.62 3.48
N ALA A 30 -0.87 -2.77 2.87
CA ALA A 30 0.34 -2.26 3.54
C ALA A 30 0.01 -1.15 4.55
N THR A 31 -1.02 -0.33 4.27
CA THR A 31 -1.42 0.74 5.19
C THR A 31 -2.14 0.19 6.40
N ILE A 32 -3.00 -0.82 6.22
CA ILE A 32 -3.63 -1.56 7.32
C ILE A 32 -2.56 -2.26 8.16
N ALA A 33 -1.60 -2.93 7.52
CA ALA A 33 -0.47 -3.57 8.20
C ALA A 33 0.32 -2.58 9.08
N ALA A 34 0.56 -1.36 8.60
CA ALA A 34 1.26 -0.33 9.37
C ALA A 34 0.46 0.12 10.61
N CYS A 35 -0.86 0.19 10.51
CA CYS A 35 -1.73 0.52 11.63
C CYS A 35 -1.72 -0.58 12.70
N VAL A 36 -1.89 -1.85 12.31
CA VAL A 36 -1.88 -2.96 13.27
C VAL A 36 -0.49 -3.20 13.87
N ASP A 37 0.59 -3.00 13.11
CA ASP A 37 1.96 -3.09 13.62
C ASP A 37 2.25 -2.01 14.66
N HIS A 38 1.78 -0.78 14.41
CA HIS A 38 1.90 0.31 15.38
C HIS A 38 1.19 -0.05 16.69
N LEU A 39 -0.04 -0.57 16.63
CA LEU A 39 -0.78 -1.03 17.82
C LEU A 39 -0.01 -2.14 18.57
N ALA A 40 0.46 -3.16 17.86
CA ALA A 40 1.25 -4.24 18.45
C ALA A 40 2.54 -3.73 19.10
N SER A 41 3.23 -2.77 18.47
CA SER A 41 4.47 -2.18 18.99
C SER A 41 4.27 -1.41 20.30
N HIS A 42 3.04 -0.92 20.54
CA HIS A 42 2.63 -0.27 21.77
C HIS A 42 2.02 -1.23 22.82
N GLY A 43 2.06 -2.55 22.56
CA GLY A 43 1.63 -3.57 23.51
C GLY A 43 0.15 -3.94 23.43
N TYR A 44 -0.58 -3.45 22.43
CA TYR A 44 -1.97 -3.86 22.22
C TYR A 44 -2.02 -5.25 21.60
N GLN A 45 -2.93 -6.08 22.12
CA GLN A 45 -3.24 -7.35 21.50
C GLN A 45 -4.16 -7.11 20.31
N VAL A 46 -3.58 -7.10 19.10
CA VAL A 46 -4.34 -6.89 17.87
C VAL A 46 -5.31 -8.04 17.65
N THR A 47 -6.59 -7.69 17.53
CA THR A 47 -7.70 -8.59 17.19
C THR A 47 -8.27 -8.20 15.82
N TYR A 48 -9.25 -8.98 15.35
CA TYR A 48 -9.96 -8.66 14.11
C TYR A 48 -10.64 -7.28 14.16
N GLU A 49 -11.18 -6.87 15.31
CA GLU A 49 -11.82 -5.56 15.45
C GLU A 49 -10.84 -4.39 15.27
N HIS A 50 -9.57 -4.58 15.67
CA HIS A 50 -8.53 -3.58 15.43
C HIS A 50 -8.19 -3.47 13.94
N GLU A 51 -8.13 -4.61 13.24
CA GLU A 51 -7.90 -4.64 11.79
C GLU A 51 -9.05 -3.99 11.02
N GLU A 52 -10.30 -4.19 11.45
CA GLU A 52 -11.47 -3.53 10.88
C GLU A 52 -11.44 -2.01 11.08
N ALA A 53 -11.06 -1.54 12.27
CA ALA A 53 -10.88 -0.11 12.53
C ALA A 53 -9.77 0.48 11.63
N CYS A 54 -8.62 -0.20 11.52
CA CYS A 54 -7.54 0.18 10.62
C CYS A 54 -7.97 0.18 9.14
N TRP A 55 -8.80 -0.78 8.72
CA TRP A 55 -9.41 -0.81 7.39
C TRP A 55 -10.22 0.46 7.14
N ARG A 56 -11.01 0.92 8.12
CA ARG A 56 -11.73 2.19 8.04
C ARG A 56 -10.78 3.37 7.83
N GLY A 57 -9.68 3.43 8.58
CA GLY A 57 -8.63 4.43 8.39
C GLY A 57 -8.06 4.44 6.96
N SER A 58 -7.87 3.26 6.37
CA SER A 58 -7.39 3.12 4.98
C SER A 58 -8.37 3.64 3.91
N MET A 59 -9.65 3.73 4.24
CA MET A 59 -10.68 4.35 3.40
C MET A 59 -10.78 5.87 3.60
N GLY A 60 -9.92 6.47 4.42
CA GLY A 60 -9.94 7.89 4.76
C GLY A 60 -10.91 8.29 5.88
N GLU A 61 -11.58 7.31 6.50
CA GLU A 61 -12.54 7.50 7.60
C GLU A 61 -11.79 7.60 8.95
N LEU A 62 -10.96 8.65 9.09
CA LEU A 62 -10.06 8.81 10.24
C LEU A 62 -10.82 8.87 11.57
N THR A 63 -11.92 9.63 11.64
CA THR A 63 -12.71 9.78 12.87
C THR A 63 -13.27 8.44 13.33
N GLY A 64 -13.90 7.68 12.41
CA GLY A 64 -14.45 6.37 12.73
C GLY A 64 -13.37 5.36 13.14
N CYS A 65 -12.20 5.41 12.49
CA CYS A 65 -11.05 4.59 12.89
C CYS A 65 -10.61 4.87 14.34
N ILE A 66 -10.51 6.15 14.72
CA ILE A 66 -10.11 6.54 16.08
C ILE A 66 -11.16 6.12 17.10
N GLU A 67 -12.45 6.39 16.83
CA GLU A 67 -13.56 6.03 17.71
C GLU A 67 -13.66 4.52 17.93
N ASP A 68 -13.49 3.72 16.87
CA ASP A 68 -13.50 2.26 16.95
C ASP A 68 -12.33 1.75 17.80
N LEU A 69 -11.11 2.27 17.58
CA LEU A 69 -9.93 1.88 18.38
C LEU A 69 -10.04 2.32 19.84
N GLU A 70 -10.58 3.50 20.13
CA GLU A 70 -10.85 3.93 21.51
C GLU A 70 -11.90 3.03 22.18
N GLY A 71 -12.90 2.55 21.44
CA GLY A 71 -13.87 1.56 21.91
C GLY A 71 -13.24 0.20 22.26
N LEU A 72 -12.04 -0.07 21.74
CA LEU A 72 -11.22 -1.26 22.04
C LEU A 72 -10.16 -1.00 23.13
N ASP A 73 -10.31 0.09 23.89
CA ASP A 73 -9.39 0.50 24.97
C ASP A 73 -7.99 0.94 24.47
N VAL A 74 -7.86 1.25 23.17
CA VAL A 74 -6.65 1.88 22.64
C VAL A 74 -6.60 3.34 23.07
N TRP A 75 -5.47 3.77 23.61
CA TRP A 75 -5.31 5.15 24.07
C TRP A 75 -5.42 6.11 22.88
N ARG A 76 -6.23 7.15 22.99
CA ARG A 76 -6.59 8.08 21.90
C ARG A 76 -5.41 8.54 21.04
N TYR A 77 -4.29 8.88 21.68
CA TYR A 77 -3.10 9.33 20.95
C TYR A 77 -2.53 8.23 20.03
N ILE A 78 -2.45 6.98 20.53
CA ILE A 78 -1.98 5.83 19.75
C ILE A 78 -2.99 5.48 18.65
N ALA A 79 -4.29 5.52 18.97
CA ALA A 79 -5.35 5.32 17.96
C ALA A 79 -5.22 6.33 16.81
N HIS A 80 -5.00 7.61 17.13
CA HIS A 80 -4.81 8.65 16.13
C HIS A 80 -3.57 8.41 15.25
N GLU A 81 -2.41 8.09 15.84
CA GLU A 81 -1.20 7.76 15.08
C GLU A 81 -1.40 6.51 14.19
N ALA A 82 -2.01 5.46 14.72
CA ALA A 82 -2.32 4.24 13.97
C ALA A 82 -3.23 4.52 12.76
N CYS A 83 -4.31 5.28 12.96
CA CYS A 83 -5.25 5.62 11.89
C CYS A 83 -4.62 6.52 10.81
N LEU A 84 -3.69 7.41 11.19
CA LEU A 84 -2.92 8.19 10.21
C LEU A 84 -1.98 7.32 9.37
N LEU A 85 -1.43 6.26 9.95
CA LEU A 85 -0.62 5.29 9.21
C LEU A 85 -1.49 4.47 8.24
N ALA A 86 -2.72 4.13 8.64
CA ALA A 86 -3.68 3.46 7.77
C ALA A 86 -4.10 4.30 6.55
N GLY A 87 -4.20 5.62 6.69
CA GLY A 87 -4.63 6.53 5.63
C GLY A 87 -3.51 7.05 4.71
N ARG A 88 -2.26 6.58 4.84
CA ARG A 88 -1.12 7.11 4.08
C ARG A 88 -0.94 6.35 2.76
N GLU A 89 -1.27 7.00 1.65
CA GLU A 89 -1.01 6.54 0.27
C GLU A 89 0.41 6.86 -0.24
#